data_AF-A0A9W7L5X1-F1
#
_entry.id   AF-A0A9W7L5X1-F1
#
_cell.length_a   1.000
_cell.length_b   1.000
_cell.length_c   1.000
_cell.angle_alpha   90.00
_cell.angle_beta   90.00
_cell.angle_gamma   90.00
#
_symmetry.space_group_name_H-M   'P 1'
#
loop_
_entity.id
_entity.type
_entity.pdbx_description
1 polymer ?
#
loop_
_entity_poly.entity_id
_entity_poly.type
_entity_poly.pdbx_seq_one_letter_code
_entity_poly.pdbx_strand_id
1 'polypeptide(L)'
;MASQSEVRSSHNSSETTNAVSSLDVLTDGQQLCLEWALVQDWDRIKGYAKEHGPEVLLGVYSPSDEKWKAVSVLTIASNHDNVEMIKLTLEAGLDNKKAMYAAAMISMKYSDDNSTILRLLLEHGLDPNIDLGVEGLVEDDFGSNLLMLATYVGHIDQAIALLDHGANVNKTEVDDGVVTSPLTSTIFYGAQDICRLFLTRGAIPTTEDVLYVFSHCLDACKGEHPELSRDVAIKMFTTFLHLGKPDSDVVRDNFNSFEPSYHDPTITNITKHYLQGRPFCCSVCEALTAKSRDKLLMCPCRTVAYCSRECQVKHWREHKVQCTGPLNESGESEAMVKKRSKTGMGAAAGGADVGVAEAAGAVAEAAGAVATGKKGKKRRGKKK
;
A
#
# COMPACT_ATOMS: atom_id res chain seq x y z
N MET A 1 -14.23 -12.95 56.36
CA MET A 1 -15.60 -12.43 56.21
C MET A 1 -15.53 -11.22 55.30
N ALA A 2 -16.44 -11.20 54.33
CA ALA A 2 -16.50 -10.30 53.19
C ALA A 2 -16.75 -8.83 53.56
N SER A 3 -16.31 -7.90 52.72
CA SER A 3 -17.26 -7.15 51.87
C SER A 3 -16.50 -6.39 50.79
N GLN A 4 -16.84 -6.70 49.55
CA GLN A 4 -16.53 -5.93 48.36
C GLN A 4 -17.17 -4.54 48.47
N SER A 5 -16.45 -3.51 48.02
CA SER A 5 -17.06 -2.24 47.63
C SER A 5 -17.04 -2.17 46.11
N GLU A 6 -18.23 -2.04 45.55
CA GLU A 6 -18.50 -1.89 44.13
C GLU A 6 -18.00 -0.53 43.64
N VAL A 7 -17.26 -0.52 42.55
CA VAL A 7 -17.22 0.64 41.65
C VAL A 7 -17.45 0.11 40.24
N ARG A 8 -18.64 0.43 39.72
CA ARG A 8 -19.02 0.31 38.32
C ARG A 8 -17.99 1.01 37.43
N SER A 9 -17.41 0.28 36.48
CA SER A 9 -16.91 0.85 35.24
C SER A 9 -17.72 0.25 34.11
N SER A 10 -18.54 1.10 33.50
CA SER A 10 -19.25 0.84 32.26
C SER A 10 -18.25 0.56 31.13
N HIS A 11 -18.29 -0.64 30.57
CA HIS A 11 -17.74 -0.91 29.25
C HIS A 11 -18.91 -1.20 28.31
N ASN A 12 -19.08 -0.28 27.36
CA ASN A 12 -20.05 -0.35 26.27
C ASN A 12 -19.57 -1.39 25.24
N SER A 13 -20.33 -2.48 25.12
CA SER A 13 -20.85 -3.07 23.87
C SER A 13 -20.03 -2.95 22.58
N SER A 14 -19.45 -4.07 22.13
CA SER A 14 -19.36 -4.46 20.70
C SER A 14 -19.09 -5.97 20.55
N GLU A 15 -20.01 -6.81 21.01
CA GLU A 15 -20.08 -8.21 20.58
C GLU A 15 -21.34 -8.35 19.69
N THR A 16 -21.18 -8.21 18.38
CA THR A 16 -22.18 -8.56 17.38
C THR A 16 -21.61 -9.65 16.48
N THR A 17 -21.48 -10.87 17.02
CA THR A 17 -21.15 -12.05 16.21
C THR A 17 -22.37 -12.96 16.13
N ASN A 18 -23.22 -12.74 15.12
CA ASN A 18 -24.34 -13.63 14.76
C ASN A 18 -23.88 -14.95 14.10
N ALA A 19 -22.58 -15.27 14.12
CA ALA A 19 -22.05 -16.52 13.56
C ALA A 19 -22.15 -17.63 14.61
N VAL A 20 -22.81 -18.73 14.25
CA VAL A 20 -22.94 -19.91 15.10
C VAL A 20 -22.05 -21.04 14.59
N SER A 21 -21.49 -21.81 15.51
CA SER A 21 -20.57 -22.92 15.20
C SER A 21 -21.27 -24.22 14.78
N SER A 22 -22.59 -24.29 14.93
CA SER A 22 -23.42 -25.42 14.49
C SER A 22 -24.67 -24.91 13.78
N LEU A 23 -25.09 -25.64 12.74
CA LEU A 23 -26.32 -25.37 11.99
C LEU A 23 -27.55 -25.42 12.92
N ASP A 24 -27.52 -26.27 13.95
CA ASP A 24 -28.62 -26.48 14.91
C ASP A 24 -28.94 -25.26 15.78
N VAL A 25 -28.11 -24.21 15.72
CA VAL A 25 -28.32 -22.96 16.46
C VAL A 25 -29.06 -21.92 15.60
N LEU A 26 -29.15 -22.14 14.28
CA LEU A 26 -29.98 -21.32 13.41
C LEU A 26 -31.46 -21.60 13.65
N THR A 27 -32.32 -20.63 13.36
CA THR A 27 -33.76 -20.89 13.34
C THR A 27 -34.12 -21.81 12.17
N ASP A 28 -35.20 -22.58 12.30
CA ASP A 28 -35.70 -23.43 11.20
C ASP A 28 -35.85 -22.64 9.89
N GLY A 29 -36.34 -21.40 9.97
CA GLY A 29 -36.48 -20.50 8.82
C GLY A 29 -35.14 -20.12 8.18
N GLN A 30 -34.12 -19.86 8.98
CA GLN A 30 -32.76 -19.58 8.50
C GLN A 30 -32.13 -20.80 7.85
N GLN A 31 -32.27 -21.99 8.47
CA GLN A 31 -31.78 -23.23 7.90
C GLN A 31 -32.45 -23.52 6.54
N LEU A 32 -33.78 -23.40 6.45
CA LEU A 32 -34.52 -23.58 5.20
C LEU A 32 -34.04 -22.62 4.10
N CYS A 33 -33.82 -21.34 4.44
CA CYS A 33 -33.30 -20.37 3.47
C CYS A 33 -31.89 -20.75 2.96
N LEU A 34 -31.02 -21.28 3.82
CA LEU A 34 -29.71 -21.78 3.41
C LEU A 34 -29.82 -23.01 2.51
N GLU A 35 -30.66 -23.97 2.85
CA GLU A 35 -30.90 -25.17 2.04
C GLU A 35 -31.43 -24.82 0.64
N TRP A 36 -32.37 -23.88 0.56
CA TRP A 36 -32.89 -23.39 -0.73
C TRP A 36 -31.85 -22.60 -1.51
N ALA A 37 -30.96 -21.85 -0.83
CA ALA A 37 -29.91 -21.09 -1.49
C ALA A 37 -28.90 -22.03 -2.17
N LEU A 38 -28.57 -23.16 -1.53
CA LEU A 38 -27.67 -24.18 -2.10
C LEU A 38 -28.20 -24.78 -3.42
N VAL A 39 -29.52 -24.84 -3.58
CA VAL A 39 -30.17 -25.29 -4.83
C VAL A 39 -30.68 -24.14 -5.69
N GLN A 40 -30.29 -22.89 -5.37
CA GLN A 40 -30.64 -21.66 -6.10
C GLN A 40 -32.15 -21.40 -6.23
N ASP A 41 -32.96 -21.85 -5.28
CA ASP A 41 -34.41 -21.61 -5.25
C ASP A 41 -34.74 -20.21 -4.65
N TRP A 42 -34.30 -19.18 -5.38
CA TRP A 42 -34.36 -17.79 -4.93
C TRP A 42 -35.78 -17.26 -4.76
N ASP A 43 -36.71 -17.69 -5.62
CA ASP A 43 -38.11 -17.25 -5.53
C ASP A 43 -38.79 -17.79 -4.28
N ARG A 44 -38.47 -19.02 -3.87
CA ARG A 44 -38.94 -19.60 -2.61
C ARG A 44 -38.40 -18.85 -1.40
N ILE A 45 -37.11 -18.51 -1.40
CA ILE A 45 -36.50 -17.68 -0.35
C ILE A 45 -37.21 -16.33 -0.25
N LYS A 46 -37.41 -15.63 -1.38
CA LYS A 46 -38.10 -14.33 -1.43
C LYS A 46 -39.53 -14.42 -0.91
N GLY A 47 -40.27 -15.44 -1.32
CA GLY A 47 -41.63 -15.70 -0.85
C GLY A 47 -41.68 -15.94 0.66
N TYR A 48 -40.77 -16.77 1.17
CA TYR A 48 -40.71 -17.11 2.58
C TYR A 48 -40.32 -15.91 3.46
N ALA A 49 -39.32 -15.13 3.06
CA ALA A 49 -38.91 -13.90 3.77
C ALA A 49 -40.02 -12.84 3.79
N LYS A 50 -40.85 -12.76 2.74
CA LYS A 50 -42.01 -11.86 2.72
C LYS A 50 -43.10 -12.27 3.72
N GLU A 51 -43.29 -13.56 3.93
CA GLU A 51 -44.30 -14.11 4.84
C GLU A 51 -43.83 -14.13 6.30
N HIS A 52 -42.56 -14.45 6.53
CA HIS A 52 -42.00 -14.72 7.87
C HIS A 52 -41.07 -13.62 8.39
N GLY A 53 -40.81 -12.57 7.59
CA GLY A 53 -39.91 -11.48 7.92
C GLY A 53 -38.50 -11.66 7.35
N PRO A 54 -37.77 -10.56 7.06
CA PRO A 54 -36.45 -10.60 6.44
C PRO A 54 -35.35 -11.22 7.33
N GLU A 55 -35.57 -11.34 8.64
CA GLU A 55 -34.65 -11.93 9.62
C GLU A 55 -34.27 -13.39 9.33
N VAL A 56 -35.09 -14.09 8.52
CA VAL A 56 -34.78 -15.44 8.04
C VAL A 56 -33.56 -15.49 7.12
N LEU A 57 -33.15 -14.35 6.54
CA LEU A 57 -31.96 -14.22 5.68
C LEU A 57 -30.66 -14.04 6.47
N LEU A 58 -30.74 -13.81 7.79
CA LEU A 58 -29.60 -13.44 8.63
C LEU A 58 -28.78 -14.64 9.14
N GLY A 59 -29.16 -15.87 8.75
CA GLY A 59 -28.47 -17.08 9.16
C GLY A 59 -27.04 -17.15 8.64
N VAL A 60 -26.07 -17.14 9.55
CA VAL A 60 -24.64 -17.34 9.23
C VAL A 60 -24.11 -18.52 10.02
N TYR A 61 -23.68 -19.54 9.29
CA TYR A 61 -23.05 -20.74 9.83
C TYR A 61 -21.56 -20.76 9.49
N SER A 62 -20.72 -21.08 10.47
CA SER A 62 -19.29 -21.29 10.27
C SER A 62 -18.91 -22.69 10.74
N PRO A 63 -18.50 -23.61 9.83
CA PRO A 63 -18.11 -24.96 10.20
C PRO A 63 -16.94 -24.96 11.18
N SER A 64 -16.98 -25.82 12.19
CA SER A 64 -15.89 -25.94 13.19
C SER A 64 -14.53 -26.26 12.58
N ASP A 65 -14.54 -27.04 11.49
CA ASP A 65 -13.35 -27.56 10.83
C ASP A 65 -12.81 -26.60 9.74
N GLU A 66 -13.61 -25.59 9.36
CA GLU A 66 -13.29 -24.55 8.37
C GLU A 66 -13.61 -23.17 8.96
N LYS A 67 -12.89 -22.77 10.03
CA LYS A 67 -13.15 -21.52 10.80
C LYS A 67 -13.18 -20.25 9.96
N TRP A 68 -12.53 -20.29 8.80
CA TRP A 68 -12.45 -19.19 7.84
C TRP A 68 -13.66 -19.06 6.93
N LYS A 69 -14.52 -20.09 6.87
CA LYS A 69 -15.68 -20.12 5.99
C LYS A 69 -16.93 -19.63 6.70
N ALA A 70 -17.62 -18.71 6.06
CA ALA A 70 -18.96 -18.27 6.44
C ALA A 70 -19.96 -18.70 5.36
N VAL A 71 -20.89 -19.58 5.73
CA VAL A 71 -22.00 -20.01 4.89
C VAL A 71 -23.23 -19.20 5.28
N SER A 72 -23.78 -18.47 4.32
CA SER A 72 -24.96 -17.61 4.49
C SER A 72 -25.69 -17.48 3.16
N VAL A 73 -26.93 -16.98 3.18
CA VAL A 73 -27.63 -16.62 1.94
C VAL A 73 -26.79 -15.60 1.15
N LEU A 74 -26.15 -14.65 1.82
CA LEU A 74 -25.27 -13.65 1.21
C LEU A 74 -24.10 -14.31 0.44
N THR A 75 -23.33 -15.19 1.08
CA THR A 75 -22.13 -15.79 0.47
C THR A 75 -22.48 -16.74 -0.67
N ILE A 76 -23.60 -17.47 -0.58
CA ILE A 76 -24.08 -18.33 -1.68
C ILE A 76 -24.59 -17.47 -2.84
N ALA A 77 -25.33 -16.39 -2.56
CA ALA A 77 -25.79 -15.45 -3.58
C ALA A 77 -24.61 -14.78 -4.32
N SER A 78 -23.53 -14.42 -3.62
CA SER A 78 -22.29 -13.91 -4.23
C SER A 78 -21.61 -14.91 -5.14
N ASN A 79 -21.62 -16.21 -4.80
CA ASN A 79 -21.05 -17.25 -5.65
C ASN A 79 -21.83 -17.48 -6.95
N HIS A 80 -23.06 -17.00 -7.02
CA HIS A 80 -23.94 -17.10 -8.18
C HIS A 80 -24.26 -15.74 -8.81
N ASP A 81 -23.50 -14.69 -8.46
CA ASP A 81 -23.71 -13.32 -8.93
C ASP A 81 -25.16 -12.80 -8.77
N ASN A 82 -25.87 -13.30 -7.76
CA ASN A 82 -27.27 -12.93 -7.51
C ASN A 82 -27.37 -11.61 -6.75
N VAL A 83 -27.23 -10.50 -7.47
CA VAL A 83 -27.28 -9.13 -6.95
C VAL A 83 -28.60 -8.82 -6.22
N GLU A 84 -29.74 -9.36 -6.68
CA GLU A 84 -31.04 -9.15 -6.02
C GLU A 84 -31.03 -9.75 -4.61
N MET A 85 -30.58 -10.99 -4.48
CA MET A 85 -30.54 -11.69 -3.20
C MET A 85 -29.51 -11.08 -2.23
N ILE A 86 -28.38 -10.60 -2.76
CA ILE A 86 -27.38 -9.83 -1.99
C ILE A 86 -28.03 -8.58 -1.39
N LYS A 87 -28.72 -7.78 -2.21
CA LYS A 87 -29.42 -6.57 -1.73
C LYS A 87 -30.44 -6.90 -0.66
N LEU A 88 -31.30 -7.89 -0.89
CA LEU A 88 -32.31 -8.30 0.09
C LEU A 88 -31.70 -8.73 1.42
N THR A 89 -30.58 -9.46 1.38
CA THR A 89 -29.90 -9.93 2.59
C THR A 89 -29.23 -8.78 3.35
N LEU A 90 -28.65 -7.81 2.64
CA LEU A 90 -28.06 -6.61 3.26
C LEU A 90 -29.14 -5.64 3.80
N GLU A 91 -30.26 -5.47 3.07
CA GLU A 91 -31.42 -4.68 3.50
C GLU A 91 -32.14 -5.31 4.70
N ALA A 92 -32.07 -6.64 4.86
CA ALA A 92 -32.51 -7.34 6.06
C ALA A 92 -31.67 -7.01 7.30
N GLY A 93 -30.53 -6.33 7.14
CA GLY A 93 -29.64 -5.94 8.23
C GLY A 93 -28.58 -6.99 8.55
N LEU A 94 -28.16 -7.82 7.57
CA LEU A 94 -27.01 -8.70 7.76
C LEU A 94 -25.74 -7.87 7.96
N ASP A 95 -25.28 -7.84 9.20
CA ASP A 95 -24.02 -7.21 9.64
C ASP A 95 -23.11 -8.30 10.24
N ASN A 96 -22.53 -9.12 9.37
CA ASN A 96 -21.60 -10.17 9.76
C ASN A 96 -20.30 -10.03 8.97
N LYS A 97 -19.26 -9.58 9.65
CA LYS A 97 -17.94 -9.30 9.07
C LYS A 97 -17.40 -10.46 8.22
N LYS A 98 -17.44 -11.69 8.74
CA LYS A 98 -16.93 -12.87 8.01
C LYS A 98 -17.73 -13.13 6.74
N ALA A 99 -19.07 -13.08 6.82
CA ALA A 99 -19.94 -13.33 5.67
C ALA A 99 -19.78 -12.23 4.60
N MET A 100 -19.74 -10.96 5.00
CA MET A 100 -19.56 -9.83 4.08
C MET A 100 -18.19 -9.87 3.41
N TYR A 101 -17.13 -10.19 4.16
CA TYR A 101 -15.80 -10.35 3.59
C TYR A 101 -15.72 -11.53 2.62
N ALA A 102 -16.26 -12.70 3.01
CA ALA A 102 -16.30 -13.86 2.13
C ALA A 102 -17.08 -13.56 0.84
N ALA A 103 -18.22 -12.87 0.94
CA ALA A 103 -19.00 -12.40 -0.20
C ALA A 103 -18.18 -11.47 -1.11
N ALA A 104 -17.41 -10.54 -0.53
CA ALA A 104 -16.52 -9.64 -1.27
C ALA A 104 -15.45 -10.43 -2.02
N MET A 105 -14.72 -11.30 -1.33
CA MET A 105 -13.68 -12.16 -1.92
C MET A 105 -14.21 -13.02 -3.08
N ILE A 106 -15.36 -13.66 -2.88
CA ILE A 106 -16.03 -14.47 -3.91
C ILE A 106 -16.35 -13.60 -5.13
N SER A 107 -17.02 -12.45 -4.92
CA SER A 107 -17.41 -11.56 -6.02
C SER A 107 -16.19 -10.99 -6.75
N MET A 108 -15.11 -10.65 -6.03
CA MET A 108 -13.92 -10.07 -6.63
C MET A 108 -13.17 -11.05 -7.52
N LYS A 109 -13.18 -12.34 -7.18
CA LYS A 109 -12.42 -13.38 -7.87
C LYS A 109 -13.20 -14.04 -9.01
N TYR A 110 -14.53 -14.15 -8.88
CA TYR A 110 -15.34 -15.00 -9.76
C TYR A 110 -16.43 -14.25 -10.53
N SER A 111 -16.74 -13.01 -10.18
CA SER A 111 -17.76 -12.24 -10.89
C SER A 111 -17.22 -11.64 -12.19
N ASP A 112 -18.02 -11.72 -13.25
CA ASP A 112 -17.78 -11.00 -14.51
C ASP A 112 -18.07 -9.48 -14.37
N ASP A 113 -18.81 -9.08 -13.32
CA ASP A 113 -19.06 -7.67 -13.00
C ASP A 113 -17.95 -7.14 -12.10
N ASN A 114 -17.10 -6.27 -12.68
CA ASN A 114 -15.87 -5.81 -12.08
C ASN A 114 -15.99 -5.12 -10.72
N SER A 115 -17.18 -4.70 -10.23
CA SER A 115 -17.27 -4.15 -8.87
C SER A 115 -18.67 -4.02 -8.24
N THR A 116 -19.77 -4.35 -8.92
CA THR A 116 -21.12 -4.03 -8.38
C THR A 116 -21.39 -4.65 -7.01
N ILE A 117 -21.12 -5.96 -6.85
CA ILE A 117 -21.35 -6.65 -5.57
C ILE A 117 -20.43 -6.08 -4.48
N LEU A 118 -19.16 -5.85 -4.81
CA LEU A 118 -18.19 -5.25 -3.89
C LEU A 118 -18.67 -3.86 -3.41
N ARG A 119 -19.16 -3.01 -4.32
CA ARG A 119 -19.69 -1.68 -3.98
C ARG A 119 -20.90 -1.78 -3.06
N LEU A 120 -21.84 -2.68 -3.34
CA LEU A 120 -22.99 -2.91 -2.44
C LEU A 120 -22.54 -3.33 -1.05
N LEU A 121 -21.56 -4.23 -0.94
CA LEU A 121 -21.04 -4.66 0.35
C LEU A 121 -20.38 -3.50 1.11
N LEU A 122 -19.58 -2.67 0.44
CA LEU A 122 -18.92 -1.50 1.01
C LEU A 122 -19.95 -0.43 1.45
N GLU A 123 -20.97 -0.17 0.63
CA GLU A 123 -22.06 0.76 0.94
C GLU A 123 -22.88 0.31 2.17
N HIS A 124 -22.94 -1.00 2.42
CA HIS A 124 -23.61 -1.61 3.57
C HIS A 124 -22.67 -1.91 4.76
N GLY A 125 -21.47 -1.33 4.79
CA GLY A 125 -20.61 -1.33 5.98
C GLY A 125 -19.53 -2.39 6.03
N LEU A 126 -19.23 -3.08 4.91
CA LEU A 126 -18.00 -3.87 4.81
C LEU A 126 -16.80 -2.95 5.06
N ASP A 127 -16.01 -3.26 6.09
CA ASP A 127 -14.75 -2.57 6.34
C ASP A 127 -13.70 -3.00 5.30
N PRO A 128 -13.23 -2.12 4.39
CA PRO A 128 -12.23 -2.48 3.40
C PRO A 128 -10.84 -2.73 4.01
N ASN A 129 -10.64 -2.37 5.28
CA ASN A 129 -9.41 -2.58 6.03
C ASN A 129 -9.46 -3.79 6.94
N ILE A 130 -10.48 -4.63 6.82
CA ILE A 130 -10.59 -5.84 7.63
C ILE A 130 -9.36 -6.74 7.45
N ASP A 131 -8.90 -7.33 8.55
CA ASP A 131 -7.76 -8.22 8.60
C ASP A 131 -8.18 -9.52 9.29
N LEU A 132 -8.65 -10.50 8.52
CA LEU A 132 -9.17 -11.71 9.13
C LEU A 132 -8.07 -12.57 9.78
N GLY A 133 -6.79 -12.41 9.40
CA GLY A 133 -5.66 -13.08 10.03
C GLY A 133 -5.38 -12.50 11.42
N VAL A 134 -5.29 -11.17 11.51
CA VAL A 134 -5.08 -10.46 12.79
C VAL A 134 -6.29 -10.59 13.73
N GLU A 135 -7.51 -10.64 13.17
CA GLU A 135 -8.73 -10.87 13.95
C GLU A 135 -8.89 -12.32 14.42
N GLY A 136 -7.95 -13.22 14.08
CA GLY A 136 -7.97 -14.64 14.48
C GLY A 136 -9.10 -15.43 13.82
N LEU A 137 -9.56 -14.98 12.66
CA LEU A 137 -10.70 -15.53 11.92
C LEU A 137 -10.28 -16.47 10.79
N VAL A 138 -9.00 -16.44 10.38
CA VAL A 138 -8.34 -17.36 9.45
C VAL A 138 -7.00 -17.78 10.05
N GLU A 139 -6.67 -19.07 10.00
CA GLU A 139 -5.35 -19.59 10.41
C GLU A 139 -4.38 -19.71 9.22
N ASP A 140 -4.88 -19.53 7.98
CA ASP A 140 -4.15 -19.78 6.73
C ASP A 140 -3.89 -18.47 5.95
N ASP A 141 -2.85 -18.46 5.10
CA ASP A 141 -2.33 -17.38 4.23
C ASP A 141 -3.33 -16.75 3.24
N PHE A 142 -4.62 -17.08 3.34
CA PHE A 142 -5.69 -16.49 2.52
C PHE A 142 -6.16 -15.12 3.03
N GLY A 143 -5.64 -14.65 4.15
CA GLY A 143 -5.87 -13.30 4.70
C GLY A 143 -5.15 -12.23 3.89
N SER A 144 -5.50 -12.11 2.60
CA SER A 144 -5.02 -11.04 1.72
C SER A 144 -5.97 -9.85 1.75
N ASN A 145 -5.43 -8.66 1.97
CA ASN A 145 -6.23 -7.46 2.10
C ASN A 145 -6.90 -7.22 0.76
N LEU A 146 -8.10 -6.65 0.79
CA LEU A 146 -8.90 -6.51 -0.43
C LEU A 146 -8.17 -5.70 -1.52
N LEU A 147 -7.26 -4.78 -1.16
CA LEU A 147 -6.44 -4.06 -2.15
C LEU A 147 -5.40 -4.96 -2.84
N MET A 148 -4.75 -5.84 -2.08
CA MET A 148 -3.83 -6.84 -2.63
C MET A 148 -4.58 -7.89 -3.45
N LEU A 149 -5.78 -8.32 -3.04
CA LEU A 149 -6.61 -9.17 -3.88
C LEU A 149 -6.96 -8.48 -5.20
N ALA A 150 -7.40 -7.22 -5.18
CA ALA A 150 -7.69 -6.46 -6.40
C ALA A 150 -6.46 -6.35 -7.31
N THR A 151 -5.26 -6.35 -6.73
CA THR A 151 -3.98 -6.36 -7.46
C THR A 151 -3.69 -7.72 -8.09
N TYR A 152 -3.85 -8.80 -7.32
CA TYR A 152 -3.71 -10.18 -7.81
C TYR A 152 -4.65 -10.50 -8.95
N VAL A 153 -5.92 -10.09 -8.83
CA VAL A 153 -6.93 -10.29 -9.88
C VAL A 153 -6.70 -9.32 -11.06
N GLY A 154 -6.01 -8.19 -10.83
CA GLY A 154 -5.70 -7.20 -11.86
C GLY A 154 -6.86 -6.24 -12.18
N HIS A 155 -7.87 -6.17 -11.32
CA HIS A 155 -9.09 -5.40 -11.55
C HIS A 155 -9.02 -4.01 -10.92
N ILE A 156 -8.66 -3.00 -11.72
CA ILE A 156 -8.51 -1.63 -11.24
C ILE A 156 -9.80 -1.02 -10.66
N ASP A 157 -10.97 -1.39 -11.16
CA ASP A 157 -12.25 -0.87 -10.66
C ASP A 157 -12.55 -1.33 -9.22
N GLN A 158 -12.08 -2.52 -8.84
CA GLN A 158 -12.16 -3.02 -7.46
C GLN A 158 -11.23 -2.21 -6.55
N ALA A 159 -9.99 -1.98 -6.99
CA ALA A 159 -9.04 -1.13 -6.27
C ALA A 159 -9.58 0.31 -6.09
N ILE A 160 -10.21 0.88 -7.12
CA ILE A 160 -10.87 2.19 -7.04
C ILE A 160 -12.01 2.16 -6.02
N ALA A 161 -12.91 1.17 -6.09
CA ALA A 161 -14.05 1.06 -5.17
C ALA A 161 -13.60 1.00 -3.70
N LEU A 162 -12.59 0.16 -3.41
CA LEU A 162 -12.00 0.02 -2.09
C LEU A 162 -11.40 1.34 -1.58
N LEU A 163 -10.58 2.01 -2.39
CA LEU A 163 -9.95 3.27 -2.00
C LEU A 163 -10.97 4.40 -1.83
N ASP A 164 -12.01 4.44 -2.67
CA ASP A 164 -13.11 5.41 -2.55
C ASP A 164 -13.92 5.21 -1.26
N HIS A 165 -13.90 3.99 -0.69
CA HIS A 165 -14.57 3.63 0.57
C HIS A 165 -13.61 3.56 1.76
N GLY A 166 -12.41 4.14 1.64
CA GLY A 166 -11.50 4.33 2.77
C GLY A 166 -10.53 3.19 3.03
N ALA A 167 -10.29 2.30 2.05
CA ALA A 167 -9.17 1.36 2.13
C ALA A 167 -7.84 2.10 2.32
N ASN A 168 -7.06 1.67 3.30
CA ASN A 168 -5.74 2.19 3.59
C ASN A 168 -4.74 1.60 2.60
N VAL A 169 -4.33 2.42 1.63
CA VAL A 169 -3.36 2.06 0.59
C VAL A 169 -1.98 1.67 1.12
N ASN A 170 -1.68 1.96 2.40
CA ASN A 170 -0.43 1.60 3.08
C ASN A 170 -0.62 0.45 4.09
N LYS A 171 -1.79 -0.20 4.14
CA LYS A 171 -2.01 -1.33 5.04
C LYS A 171 -1.19 -2.53 4.53
N THR A 172 -0.18 -2.90 5.30
CA THR A 172 0.67 -4.06 5.03
C THR A 172 0.08 -5.33 5.62
N GLU A 173 0.49 -6.46 5.06
CA GLU A 173 0.24 -7.78 5.62
C GLU A 173 1.53 -8.44 6.03
N VAL A 174 1.42 -9.36 6.99
CA VAL A 174 2.55 -10.14 7.46
C VAL A 174 2.20 -11.60 7.25
N ASP A 175 2.98 -12.25 6.40
CA ASP A 175 2.87 -13.67 6.11
C ASP A 175 4.22 -14.34 6.34
N ASP A 176 4.27 -15.37 7.18
CA ASP A 176 5.50 -16.03 7.66
C ASP A 176 6.65 -15.07 8.04
N GLY A 177 6.29 -13.91 8.63
CA GLY A 177 7.24 -12.86 9.03
C GLY A 177 7.73 -11.95 7.90
N VAL A 178 7.26 -12.14 6.67
CA VAL A 178 7.47 -11.27 5.52
C VAL A 178 6.40 -10.19 5.49
N VAL A 179 6.81 -8.93 5.44
CA VAL A 179 5.89 -7.79 5.34
C VAL A 179 5.65 -7.49 3.87
N THR A 180 4.41 -7.60 3.41
CA THR A 180 4.02 -7.22 2.05
C THR A 180 3.20 -5.94 2.11
N SER A 181 3.54 -4.96 1.27
CA SER A 181 2.74 -3.74 1.08
C SER A 181 1.88 -3.85 -0.19
N PRO A 182 0.78 -3.08 -0.30
CA PRO A 182 0.01 -3.02 -1.53
C PRO A 182 0.84 -2.52 -2.73
N LEU A 183 1.90 -1.73 -2.50
CA LEU A 183 2.82 -1.34 -3.59
C LEU A 183 3.67 -2.51 -4.06
N THR A 184 4.22 -3.30 -3.14
CA THR A 184 5.06 -4.46 -3.50
C THR A 184 4.27 -5.51 -4.29
N SER A 185 3.02 -5.78 -3.93
CA SER A 185 2.17 -6.71 -4.68
C SER A 185 1.93 -6.26 -6.14
N THR A 186 1.84 -4.95 -6.40
CA THR A 186 1.66 -4.46 -7.78
C THR A 186 2.83 -4.80 -8.68
N ILE A 187 4.05 -4.81 -8.13
CA ILE A 187 5.27 -5.17 -8.86
C ILE A 187 5.30 -6.66 -9.14
N PHE A 188 4.99 -7.47 -8.13
CA PHE A 188 4.95 -8.92 -8.26
C PHE A 188 4.02 -9.37 -9.40
N TYR A 189 2.81 -8.80 -9.48
CA TYR A 189 1.81 -9.14 -10.51
C TYR A 189 1.85 -8.26 -11.78
N GLY A 190 2.80 -7.32 -11.88
CA GLY A 190 2.89 -6.40 -13.03
C GLY A 190 1.68 -5.48 -13.23
N ALA A 191 0.94 -5.19 -12.16
CA ALA A 191 -0.26 -4.36 -12.17
C ALA A 191 0.07 -2.86 -12.27
N GLN A 192 0.61 -2.42 -13.42
CA GLN A 192 1.12 -1.07 -13.63
C GLN A 192 0.07 0.03 -13.38
N ASP A 193 -1.19 -0.21 -13.74
CA ASP A 193 -2.26 0.79 -13.61
C ASP A 193 -2.71 0.94 -12.15
N ILE A 194 -2.70 -0.18 -11.40
CA ILE A 194 -2.97 -0.22 -9.97
C ILE A 194 -1.80 0.39 -9.17
N CYS A 195 -0.55 0.12 -9.57
CA CYS A 195 0.63 0.77 -8.99
C CYS A 195 0.54 2.30 -9.08
N ARG A 196 0.20 2.82 -10.27
CA ARG A 196 -0.06 4.25 -10.48
C ARG A 196 -1.19 4.76 -9.60
N LEU A 197 -2.31 4.02 -9.53
CA LEU A 197 -3.45 4.39 -8.70
C LEU A 197 -3.04 4.51 -7.23
N PHE A 198 -2.34 3.51 -6.68
CA PHE A 198 -1.91 3.51 -5.29
C PHE A 198 -1.01 4.70 -4.97
N LEU A 199 0.02 4.96 -5.79
CA LEU A 199 0.91 6.10 -5.61
C LEU A 199 0.18 7.44 -5.72
N THR A 200 -0.79 7.55 -6.63
CA THR A 200 -1.64 8.75 -6.76
C THR A 200 -2.58 8.93 -5.57
N ARG A 201 -2.95 7.84 -4.90
CA ARG A 201 -3.84 7.81 -3.72
C ARG A 201 -3.07 7.86 -2.40
N GLY A 202 -1.78 8.19 -2.44
CA GLY A 202 -0.97 8.44 -1.24
C GLY A 202 -0.24 7.22 -0.68
N ALA A 203 0.01 6.20 -1.50
CA ALA A 203 0.93 5.14 -1.12
C ALA A 203 2.34 5.69 -0.95
N ILE A 204 3.01 5.31 0.14
CA ILE A 204 4.32 5.81 0.53
C ILE A 204 5.32 4.67 0.36
N PRO A 205 6.24 4.77 -0.62
CA PRO A 205 7.33 3.82 -0.75
C PRO A 205 8.18 3.67 0.51
N THR A 206 8.37 2.44 0.95
CA THR A 206 9.27 2.08 2.04
C THR A 206 10.64 1.63 1.50
N THR A 207 11.60 1.43 2.40
CA THR A 207 12.92 0.86 2.06
C THR A 207 12.80 -0.50 1.41
N GLU A 208 11.87 -1.32 1.89
CA GLU A 208 11.61 -2.66 1.35
C GLU A 208 11.00 -2.58 -0.05
N ASP A 209 9.99 -1.72 -0.25
CA ASP A 209 9.40 -1.53 -1.59
C ASP A 209 10.45 -1.11 -2.63
N VAL A 210 11.39 -0.24 -2.26
CA VAL A 210 12.49 0.17 -3.14
C VAL A 210 13.34 -1.03 -3.53
N LEU A 211 13.74 -1.87 -2.58
CA LEU A 211 14.51 -3.09 -2.85
C LEU A 211 13.77 -4.04 -3.79
N TYR A 212 12.50 -4.32 -3.51
CA TYR A 212 11.65 -5.18 -4.34
C TYR A 212 11.51 -4.62 -5.77
N VAL A 213 11.22 -3.34 -5.91
CA VAL A 213 11.11 -2.67 -7.22
C VAL A 213 12.42 -2.79 -8.00
N PHE A 214 13.58 -2.56 -7.37
CA PHE A 214 14.88 -2.73 -8.05
C PHE A 214 15.09 -4.18 -8.48
N SER A 215 14.96 -5.15 -7.56
CA SER A 215 15.22 -6.57 -7.86
C SER A 215 14.34 -7.05 -9.02
N HIS A 216 13.01 -6.92 -8.88
CA HIS A 216 12.07 -7.43 -9.87
C HIS A 216 12.20 -6.72 -11.22
N CYS A 217 12.44 -5.40 -11.24
CA CYS A 217 12.59 -4.68 -12.50
C CYS A 217 13.92 -5.02 -13.21
N LEU A 218 15.00 -5.24 -12.47
CA LEU A 218 16.29 -5.64 -13.06
C LEU A 218 16.23 -7.07 -13.61
N ASP A 219 15.62 -8.01 -12.86
CA ASP A 219 15.40 -9.39 -13.32
C ASP A 219 14.54 -9.40 -14.60
N ALA A 220 13.48 -8.60 -14.65
CA ALA A 220 12.64 -8.45 -15.83
C ALA A 220 13.40 -7.86 -17.02
N CYS A 221 14.31 -6.91 -16.77
CA CYS A 221 15.16 -6.33 -17.82
C CYS A 221 16.15 -7.34 -18.42
N LYS A 222 16.54 -8.37 -17.66
CA LYS A 222 17.36 -9.50 -18.12
C LYS A 222 16.57 -10.63 -18.76
N GLY A 223 15.24 -10.62 -18.63
CA GLY A 223 14.38 -11.72 -19.06
C GLY A 223 14.41 -12.91 -18.09
N GLU A 224 14.78 -12.68 -16.84
CA GLU A 224 14.84 -13.69 -15.77
C GLU A 224 13.57 -13.69 -14.90
N HIS A 225 12.74 -12.64 -15.00
CA HIS A 225 11.50 -12.54 -14.24
C HIS A 225 10.36 -13.37 -14.89
N PRO A 226 9.59 -14.14 -14.10
CA PRO A 226 8.56 -15.05 -14.64
C PRO A 226 7.37 -14.33 -15.30
N GLU A 227 6.94 -13.18 -14.77
CA GLU A 227 5.71 -12.50 -15.21
C GLU A 227 5.93 -11.12 -15.87
N LEU A 228 6.78 -10.27 -15.29
CA LEU A 228 7.11 -8.94 -15.81
C LEU A 228 7.92 -8.98 -17.11
N SER A 229 7.39 -8.36 -18.15
CA SER A 229 8.20 -7.96 -19.31
C SER A 229 9.09 -6.76 -18.98
N ARG A 230 10.21 -6.64 -19.70
CA ARG A 230 11.12 -5.48 -19.63
C ARG A 230 10.40 -4.13 -19.76
N ASP A 231 9.47 -4.00 -20.70
CA ASP A 231 8.77 -2.73 -20.94
C ASP A 231 7.82 -2.36 -19.79
N VAL A 232 7.14 -3.36 -19.22
CA VAL A 232 6.29 -3.15 -18.03
C VAL A 232 7.16 -2.78 -16.83
N ALA A 233 8.26 -3.50 -16.60
CA ALA A 233 9.21 -3.19 -15.54
C ALA A 233 9.75 -1.75 -15.61
N ILE A 234 10.19 -1.30 -16.79
CA ILE A 234 10.68 0.09 -16.96
C ILE A 234 9.57 1.10 -16.66
N LYS A 235 8.32 0.85 -17.11
CA LYS A 235 7.18 1.72 -16.81
C LYS A 235 6.87 1.77 -15.32
N MET A 236 6.83 0.62 -14.65
CA MET A 236 6.56 0.53 -13.22
C MET A 236 7.65 1.22 -12.41
N PHE A 237 8.92 0.97 -12.71
CA PHE A 237 10.06 1.64 -12.10
C PHE A 237 10.00 3.17 -12.26
N THR A 238 9.66 3.63 -13.47
CA THR A 238 9.46 5.05 -13.78
C THR A 238 8.31 5.64 -12.95
N THR A 239 7.18 4.94 -12.88
CA THR A 239 5.99 5.36 -12.12
C THR A 239 6.32 5.47 -10.64
N PHE A 240 7.00 4.45 -10.09
CA PHE A 240 7.38 4.35 -8.69
C PHE A 240 8.28 5.51 -8.25
N LEU A 241 9.34 5.81 -9.00
CA LEU A 241 10.20 6.96 -8.68
C LEU A 241 9.53 8.30 -8.96
N HIS A 242 8.71 8.41 -10.00
CA HIS A 242 8.09 9.68 -10.39
C HIS A 242 7.00 10.12 -9.41
N LEU A 243 6.09 9.21 -9.08
CA LEU A 243 4.93 9.48 -8.24
C LEU A 243 5.22 9.19 -6.77
N GLY A 244 5.88 8.07 -6.48
CA GLY A 244 6.17 7.64 -5.12
C GLY A 244 7.26 8.44 -4.43
N LYS A 245 8.23 8.96 -5.19
CA LYS A 245 9.32 9.81 -4.69
C LYS A 245 9.95 9.25 -3.39
N PRO A 246 10.40 7.99 -3.37
CA PRO A 246 11.06 7.39 -2.21
C PRO A 246 12.27 8.22 -1.75
N ASP A 247 12.69 8.04 -0.50
CA ASP A 247 13.89 8.70 0.01
C ASP A 247 15.12 8.46 -0.91
N SER A 248 15.82 9.53 -1.27
CA SER A 248 16.92 9.45 -2.24
C SER A 248 18.13 8.67 -1.73
N ASP A 249 18.35 8.65 -0.42
CA ASP A 249 19.45 7.91 0.18
C ASP A 249 19.13 6.42 0.12
N VAL A 250 17.88 6.05 0.42
CA VAL A 250 17.37 4.67 0.24
C VAL A 250 17.50 4.21 -1.21
N VAL A 251 17.11 5.03 -2.20
CA VAL A 251 17.27 4.70 -3.62
C VAL A 251 18.73 4.53 -4.00
N ARG A 252 19.61 5.40 -3.48
CA ARG A 252 21.06 5.34 -3.77
C ARG A 252 21.69 4.09 -3.19
N ASP A 253 21.36 3.75 -1.95
CA ASP A 253 21.93 2.61 -1.25
C ASP A 253 21.50 1.30 -1.92
N ASN A 254 20.21 1.17 -2.27
CA ASN A 254 19.72 0.03 -3.05
C ASN A 254 20.34 -0.02 -4.46
N PHE A 255 20.44 1.10 -5.17
CA PHE A 255 21.09 1.10 -6.49
C PHE A 255 22.56 0.65 -6.43
N ASN A 256 23.27 0.96 -5.34
CA ASN A 256 24.67 0.58 -5.16
C ASN A 256 24.85 -0.85 -4.60
N SER A 257 23.81 -1.49 -4.07
CA SER A 257 23.89 -2.86 -3.55
C SER A 257 23.89 -3.92 -4.66
N PHE A 258 23.39 -3.59 -5.85
CA PHE A 258 23.48 -4.47 -7.01
C PHE A 258 24.84 -4.35 -7.69
N GLU A 259 25.33 -5.46 -8.24
CA GLU A 259 26.55 -5.43 -9.05
C GLU A 259 26.34 -4.59 -10.32
N PRO A 260 27.34 -3.84 -10.79
CA PRO A 260 27.23 -3.06 -12.03
C PRO A 260 26.85 -3.90 -13.26
N SER A 261 27.12 -5.21 -13.25
CA SER A 261 26.72 -6.18 -14.28
C SER A 261 25.21 -6.41 -14.34
N TYR A 262 24.49 -6.18 -13.24
CA TYR A 262 23.04 -6.29 -13.15
C TYR A 262 22.30 -5.05 -13.64
N HIS A 263 23.00 -3.94 -13.85
CA HIS A 263 22.38 -2.65 -14.14
C HIS A 263 21.89 -2.53 -15.58
N ASP A 264 20.58 -2.47 -15.75
CA ASP A 264 19.97 -2.09 -17.02
C ASP A 264 20.30 -0.62 -17.37
N PRO A 265 20.70 -0.29 -18.61
CA PRO A 265 21.04 1.08 -19.00
C PRO A 265 19.89 2.09 -18.80
N THR A 266 18.63 1.67 -19.01
CA THR A 266 17.45 2.54 -18.88
C THR A 266 17.16 2.81 -17.41
N ILE A 267 17.09 1.74 -16.59
CA ILE A 267 16.93 1.85 -15.14
C ILE A 267 18.05 2.70 -14.54
N THR A 268 19.30 2.46 -14.94
CA THR A 268 20.46 3.26 -14.52
C THR A 268 20.30 4.74 -14.83
N ASN A 269 19.83 5.07 -16.03
CA ASN A 269 19.64 6.45 -16.43
C ASN A 269 18.52 7.12 -15.62
N ILE A 270 17.39 6.44 -15.44
CA ILE A 270 16.28 6.90 -14.61
C ILE A 270 16.77 7.18 -13.19
N THR A 271 17.44 6.22 -12.55
CA THR A 271 17.94 6.33 -11.17
C THR A 271 18.94 7.49 -11.02
N LYS A 272 19.89 7.64 -11.96
CA LYS A 272 20.85 8.76 -11.91
C LYS A 272 20.15 10.11 -12.01
N HIS A 273 19.17 10.25 -12.89
CA HIS A 273 18.39 11.48 -13.00
C HIS A 273 17.58 11.75 -11.72
N TYR A 274 16.93 10.72 -11.17
CA TYR A 274 16.20 10.81 -9.91
C TYR A 274 17.08 11.33 -8.77
N LEU A 275 18.24 10.71 -8.54
CA LEU A 275 19.20 11.10 -7.49
C LEU A 275 19.79 12.50 -7.68
N GLN A 276 19.80 13.00 -8.91
CA GLN A 276 20.24 14.37 -9.23
C GLN A 276 19.11 15.41 -9.10
N GLY A 277 17.89 15.00 -8.73
CA GLY A 277 16.71 15.85 -8.74
C GLY A 277 16.33 16.34 -10.14
N ARG A 278 16.73 15.61 -11.18
CA ARG A 278 16.46 15.95 -12.58
C ARG A 278 15.26 15.14 -13.10
N PRO A 279 14.38 15.76 -13.89
CA PRO A 279 13.35 15.01 -14.60
C PRO A 279 13.95 13.91 -15.49
N PHE A 280 13.32 12.74 -15.47
CA PHE A 280 13.64 11.58 -16.31
C PHE A 280 12.46 11.11 -17.15
N CYS A 281 11.25 11.56 -16.84
CA CYS A 281 10.03 11.22 -17.57
C CYS A 281 9.12 12.44 -17.73
N CYS A 282 8.13 12.31 -18.61
CA CYS A 282 7.06 13.28 -18.76
C CYS A 282 6.23 13.38 -17.49
N SER A 283 6.04 14.59 -16.95
CA SER A 283 5.28 14.83 -15.71
C SER A 283 3.76 14.58 -15.79
N VAL A 284 3.28 13.96 -16.87
CA VAL A 284 1.85 13.72 -17.12
C VAL A 284 1.59 12.27 -17.49
N CYS A 285 2.37 11.74 -18.42
CA CYS A 285 2.17 10.39 -18.95
C CYS A 285 3.39 9.50 -18.77
N GLU A 286 4.43 9.98 -18.09
CA GLU A 286 5.65 9.25 -17.74
C GLU A 286 6.45 8.67 -18.90
N ALA A 287 6.15 9.09 -20.14
CA ALA A 287 6.99 8.79 -21.28
C ALA A 287 8.43 9.27 -21.04
N LEU A 288 9.40 8.41 -21.32
CA LEU A 288 10.84 8.69 -21.14
C LEU A 288 11.41 9.58 -22.24
N THR A 289 10.74 9.64 -23.39
CA THR A 289 11.14 10.42 -24.56
C THR A 289 9.99 11.32 -25.05
N ALA A 290 10.30 12.26 -25.95
CA ALA A 290 9.28 13.09 -26.56
C ALA A 290 8.70 12.43 -27.83
N LYS A 291 7.45 12.74 -28.18
CA LYS A 291 6.75 12.11 -29.32
C LYS A 291 7.50 12.23 -30.67
N SER A 292 8.35 13.24 -30.83
CA SER A 292 9.07 13.54 -32.09
C SER A 292 10.59 13.56 -31.97
N ARG A 293 11.15 13.21 -30.80
CA ARG A 293 12.60 13.27 -30.53
C ARG A 293 12.95 12.49 -29.27
N ASP A 294 14.18 12.02 -29.17
CA ASP A 294 14.60 11.21 -28.01
C ASP A 294 14.61 11.99 -26.69
N LYS A 295 14.83 13.31 -26.73
CA LYS A 295 14.95 14.15 -25.52
C LYS A 295 13.62 14.81 -25.12
N LEU A 296 13.26 14.74 -23.85
CA LEU A 296 12.09 15.43 -23.30
C LEU A 296 12.15 16.96 -23.47
N LEU A 297 10.99 17.60 -23.50
CA LEU A 297 10.81 19.06 -23.48
C LEU A 297 10.90 19.54 -22.04
N MET A 298 12.05 20.12 -21.66
CA MET A 298 12.26 20.64 -20.32
C MET A 298 11.53 21.98 -20.14
N CYS A 299 10.89 22.17 -18.99
CA CYS A 299 10.48 23.51 -18.56
C CYS A 299 11.72 24.37 -18.30
N PRO A 300 11.68 25.71 -18.47
CA PRO A 300 12.82 26.59 -18.17
C PRO A 300 13.39 26.44 -16.75
N CYS A 301 12.55 26.08 -15.76
CA CYS A 301 12.99 25.80 -14.39
C CYS A 301 13.73 24.47 -14.21
N ARG A 302 13.74 23.60 -15.24
CA ARG A 302 14.37 22.27 -15.27
C ARG A 302 13.90 21.27 -14.20
N THR A 303 12.84 21.57 -13.45
CA THR A 303 12.27 20.67 -12.42
C THR A 303 11.18 19.75 -12.96
N VAL A 304 10.67 20.01 -14.16
CA VAL A 304 9.68 19.17 -14.85
C VAL A 304 9.99 19.07 -16.34
N ALA A 305 9.51 17.98 -16.95
CA ALA A 305 9.74 17.67 -18.36
C ALA A 305 8.47 17.11 -19.01
N TYR A 306 8.36 17.24 -20.32
CA TYR A 306 7.16 16.87 -21.08
C TYR A 306 7.52 16.10 -22.36
N CYS A 307 6.71 15.12 -22.73
CA CYS A 307 6.87 14.43 -24.00
C CYS A 307 6.27 15.20 -25.19
N SER A 308 5.35 16.14 -24.93
CA SER A 308 4.66 16.95 -25.95
C SER A 308 4.15 18.27 -25.39
N ARG A 309 3.78 19.20 -26.29
CA ARG A 309 3.10 20.45 -25.92
C ARG A 309 1.74 20.20 -25.26
N GLU A 310 1.04 19.13 -25.65
CA GLU A 310 -0.25 18.74 -25.05
C GLU A 310 -0.08 18.40 -23.56
N CYS A 311 0.90 17.56 -23.22
CA CYS A 311 1.22 17.23 -21.83
C CYS A 311 1.65 18.48 -21.05
N GLN A 312 2.47 19.34 -21.66
CA GLN A 312 2.83 20.61 -21.05
C GLN A 312 1.59 21.43 -20.70
N VAL A 313 0.67 21.64 -21.65
CA VAL A 313 -0.54 22.43 -21.43
C VAL A 313 -1.45 21.82 -20.36
N LYS A 314 -1.59 20.49 -20.32
CA LYS A 314 -2.39 19.78 -19.31
C LYS A 314 -1.88 20.04 -17.89
N HIS A 315 -0.59 19.91 -17.65
CA HIS A 315 0.02 20.11 -16.33
C HIS A 315 0.33 21.58 -16.00
N TRP A 316 0.41 22.47 -17.01
CA TRP A 316 0.83 23.87 -16.80
C TRP A 316 -0.06 24.63 -15.81
N ARG A 317 -1.35 24.29 -15.72
CA ARG A 317 -2.29 24.95 -14.79
C ARG A 317 -1.83 24.82 -13.33
N GLU A 318 -1.30 23.66 -12.96
CA GLU A 318 -0.78 23.37 -11.63
C GLU A 318 0.68 23.82 -11.50
N HIS A 319 1.53 23.44 -12.47
CA HIS A 319 2.96 23.73 -12.41
C HIS A 319 3.31 25.23 -12.42
N LYS A 320 2.56 26.07 -13.15
CA LYS A 320 2.88 27.52 -13.26
C LYS A 320 2.96 28.24 -11.92
N VAL A 321 2.26 27.74 -10.90
CA VAL A 321 2.26 28.30 -9.54
C VAL A 321 3.57 27.97 -8.82
N GLN A 322 4.17 26.83 -9.13
CA GLN A 322 5.41 26.33 -8.51
C GLN A 322 6.65 26.59 -9.37
N CYS A 323 6.46 26.97 -10.64
CA CYS A 323 7.55 27.22 -11.57
C CYS A 323 8.36 28.43 -11.14
N THR A 324 9.65 28.20 -10.90
CA THR A 324 10.55 29.24 -10.42
C THR A 324 11.19 30.07 -11.54
N GLY A 325 10.86 29.79 -12.80
CA GLY A 325 11.42 30.45 -13.98
C GLY A 325 12.78 29.87 -14.41
N PRO A 326 13.48 30.50 -15.37
CA PRO A 326 14.78 30.05 -15.83
C PRO A 326 15.80 30.00 -14.70
N LEU A 327 16.61 28.94 -14.66
CA LEU A 327 17.74 28.85 -13.74
C LEU A 327 18.96 29.60 -14.29
N ASN A 328 19.72 30.26 -13.41
CA ASN A 328 21.01 30.86 -13.74
C ASN A 328 22.10 29.79 -13.92
N GLU A 329 23.34 30.20 -14.20
CA GLU A 329 24.49 29.29 -14.40
C GLU A 329 24.80 28.44 -13.16
N SER A 330 24.42 28.92 -11.97
CA SER A 330 24.54 28.22 -10.69
C SER A 330 23.35 27.29 -10.39
N GLY A 331 22.39 27.17 -11.32
CA GLY A 331 21.19 26.35 -11.14
C GLY A 331 20.12 26.98 -10.24
N GLU A 332 20.23 28.25 -9.89
CA GLU A 332 19.29 28.95 -9.03
C GLU A 332 18.25 29.71 -9.86
N SER A 333 17.00 29.69 -9.40
CA SER A 333 15.94 30.51 -9.97
C SER A 333 15.92 31.93 -9.40
N GLU A 334 15.34 32.88 -10.12
CA GLU A 334 15.20 34.26 -9.64
C GLU A 334 14.44 34.33 -8.30
N ALA A 335 13.47 33.44 -8.08
CA ALA A 335 12.74 33.30 -6.83
C ALA A 335 13.62 32.77 -5.68
N MET A 336 14.50 31.80 -5.94
CA MET A 336 15.46 31.27 -4.97
C MET A 336 16.49 32.33 -4.55
N VAL A 337 17.03 33.08 -5.52
CA VAL A 337 17.97 34.19 -5.26
C VAL A 337 17.30 35.27 -4.42
N LYS A 338 16.05 35.66 -4.75
CA LYS A 338 15.27 36.64 -3.98
C LYS A 338 14.92 36.18 -2.56
N LYS A 339 14.75 34.87 -2.34
CA LYS A 339 14.48 34.31 -1.01
C LYS A 339 15.74 34.33 -0.15
N ARG A 340 16.90 33.96 -0.72
CA ARG A 340 18.20 34.00 -0.05
C ARG A 340 18.65 35.42 0.30
N SER A 341 18.42 36.39 -0.59
CA SER A 341 18.73 37.80 -0.32
C SER A 341 17.85 38.39 0.79
N LYS A 342 16.63 37.87 0.98
CA LYS A 342 15.73 38.24 2.10
C LYS A 342 16.10 37.57 3.43
N THR A 343 16.75 36.40 3.43
CA THR A 343 17.13 35.68 4.66
C THR A 343 18.50 36.07 5.21
N GLY A 344 19.22 37.02 4.59
CA GLY A 344 20.35 37.71 5.21
C GLY A 344 21.42 36.83 5.85
N MET A 345 22.09 35.97 5.08
CA MET A 345 23.43 35.47 5.43
C MET A 345 24.36 35.69 4.25
N GLY A 346 24.95 36.88 4.20
CA GLY A 346 26.15 37.15 3.41
C GLY A 346 27.36 36.65 4.19
N ALA A 347 27.91 35.50 3.82
CA ALA A 347 29.30 35.19 4.14
C ALA A 347 30.15 35.81 3.01
N ALA A 348 30.93 36.82 3.39
CA ALA A 348 31.82 37.55 2.51
C ALA A 348 32.88 36.62 1.90
N ALA A 349 33.11 36.79 0.60
CA ALA A 349 34.37 36.43 -0.03
C ALA A 349 35.46 37.35 0.50
N GLY A 350 36.61 36.79 0.85
CA GLY A 350 37.79 37.53 1.26
C GLY A 350 39.01 36.62 1.32
N GLY A 351 39.68 36.45 0.18
CA GLY A 351 41.06 35.98 0.15
C GLY A 351 42.01 37.16 0.29
N ALA A 352 42.98 37.05 1.21
CA ALA A 352 44.31 37.66 1.12
C ALA A 352 45.18 37.14 2.28
N ASP A 353 46.33 36.61 1.88
CA ASP A 353 47.49 36.18 2.65
C ASP A 353 48.27 37.39 3.20
N VAL A 354 48.68 37.40 4.49
CA VAL A 354 50.00 37.90 5.02
C VAL A 354 50.21 37.48 6.50
N GLY A 355 51.34 36.83 6.82
CA GLY A 355 52.28 37.31 7.86
C GLY A 355 52.19 36.86 9.33
N VAL A 356 52.96 35.82 9.67
CA VAL A 356 53.83 35.56 10.86
C VAL A 356 53.69 36.42 12.14
N ALA A 357 53.47 35.75 13.29
CA ALA A 357 54.19 36.00 14.56
C ALA A 357 54.02 34.81 15.56
N GLU A 358 55.14 34.39 16.16
CA GLU A 358 55.30 33.32 17.16
C GLU A 358 54.67 33.64 18.54
N ALA A 359 54.22 32.62 19.28
CA ALA A 359 54.98 32.06 20.42
C ALA A 359 54.09 31.37 21.49
N ALA A 360 54.55 30.17 21.87
CA ALA A 360 54.52 29.55 23.20
C ALA A 360 53.18 29.03 23.80
N GLY A 361 53.14 27.69 23.95
CA GLY A 361 53.15 27.12 25.30
C GLY A 361 52.01 26.18 25.70
N ALA A 362 52.42 24.95 26.04
CA ALA A 362 51.89 24.06 27.07
C ALA A 362 51.09 22.83 26.61
N VAL A 363 51.76 21.69 26.71
CA VAL A 363 51.21 20.34 26.84
C VAL A 363 50.90 20.11 28.31
N ALA A 364 49.71 19.61 28.64
CA ALA A 364 49.44 18.93 29.89
C ALA A 364 48.38 17.83 29.67
N GLU A 365 48.83 16.58 29.80
CA GLU A 365 47.98 15.44 30.15
C GLU A 365 47.33 15.65 31.52
N ALA A 366 46.11 15.15 31.72
CA ALA A 366 45.81 14.28 32.86
C ALA A 366 44.42 13.66 32.72
N ALA A 367 44.40 12.35 32.97
CA ALA A 367 43.27 11.46 32.98
C ALA A 367 42.29 11.71 34.14
N GLY A 368 41.06 11.23 33.96
CA GLY A 368 40.07 11.05 35.03
C GLY A 368 39.16 9.87 34.70
N ALA A 369 39.53 8.68 35.16
CA ALA A 369 38.73 7.46 35.11
C ALA A 369 38.05 7.21 36.46
N VAL A 370 36.74 6.88 36.47
CA VAL A 370 36.05 6.12 37.53
C VAL A 370 34.83 5.45 36.85
N ALA A 371 34.90 4.17 36.50
CA ALA A 371 34.63 2.97 37.30
C ALA A 371 33.14 2.65 37.50
N THR A 372 32.70 1.52 36.95
CA THR A 372 31.67 0.67 37.56
C THR A 372 32.04 -0.80 37.34
N GLY A 373 32.37 -1.49 38.43
CA GLY A 373 32.55 -2.94 38.45
C GLY A 373 31.58 -3.58 39.44
N LYS A 374 30.99 -4.72 39.04
CA LYS A 374 30.45 -5.86 39.82
C LYS A 374 29.70 -6.74 38.79
N LYS A 375 29.75 -8.07 38.75
CA LYS A 375 30.29 -9.14 39.60
C LYS A 375 30.10 -10.43 38.78
N GLY A 376 31.03 -11.38 38.85
CA GLY A 376 30.81 -12.72 38.28
C GLY A 376 31.93 -13.69 38.61
N LYS A 377 31.83 -14.38 39.76
CA LYS A 377 32.72 -15.48 40.18
C LYS A 377 32.24 -16.80 39.57
N LYS A 378 33.15 -17.61 39.02
CA LYS A 378 33.32 -19.07 39.24
C LYS A 378 34.51 -19.56 38.39
N ARG A 379 35.66 -19.86 39.01
CA ARG A 379 36.12 -21.18 39.48
C ARG A 379 36.85 -22.02 38.39
N ARG A 380 38.19 -22.01 38.52
CA ARG A 380 39.13 -23.16 38.59
C ARG A 380 38.93 -24.34 37.62
N GLY A 381 39.96 -24.57 36.81
CA GLY A 381 40.26 -25.88 36.21
C GLY A 381 41.63 -25.90 35.53
N LYS A 382 42.66 -26.39 36.23
CA LYS A 382 43.97 -26.78 35.68
C LYS A 382 43.81 -27.88 34.62
N LYS A 383 44.61 -27.84 33.55
CA LYS A 383 45.59 -28.91 33.23
C LYS A 383 46.42 -28.55 31.99
N LYS A 384 47.73 -28.60 32.22
CA LYS A 384 48.89 -28.85 31.36
C LYS A 384 49.08 -28.00 30.11
#